data_AF-T1KCP1-F1
#
_entry.id   AF-T1KCP1-F1
#
_cell.length_a   1.000
_cell.length_b   1.000
_cell.length_c   1.000
_cell.angle_alpha   90.00
_cell.angle_beta   90.00
_cell.angle_gamma   90.00
#
_symmetry.space_group_name_H-M   'P 1'
#
loop_
_entity.id
_entity.type
_entity.pdbx_description
1 polymer ?
#
loop_
_entity_poly.entity_id
_entity_poly.type
_entity_poly.pdbx_seq_one_letter_code
_entity_poly.pdbx_strand_id
1 'polypeptide(L)'
;MTTIREVFPIQRYIFNILTEIERFCLYFPSSSIKNHDVTRNDLLNAIDDLERFERSARIFDRRKGCKHFQLQSLIILVLNSLQASHFLLLSITDNETIRFYAGDIFVSSSERKVLNYIVHVGIIIPCMVKIFLIHHDKFARKSFINIFDEYKESLEEYNKEFILLSTNEKSFRKSYYFLIKLYNYFNLMVYIVFGLAHTSTVVLNYSSLKPFIIQLIHTALLLAIYYLIISSALWFLFIMILVALLACNSIDSLTIECGKLNSINHYNWTNALTFYYKINLLNNWIDCFNAQVATIFMAVYIYAPFHNILIFFYLTQFTFDNLGVKILLISSNILILIVLYASNYLGTLIGQKGSLLHLSIYRVSVDTGGFYNLKVALKKLQVLERFEARKIGAYIGNYIYVNNNNTLILTLECASLYFLFCANINRNTL
;
A
#
# COMPACT_ATOMS: atom_id res chain seq x y z
N MET A 1 -20.15 -33.22 -18.66
CA MET A 1 -19.10 -32.71 -19.58
C MET A 1 -19.13 -31.17 -19.60
N THR A 2 -18.96 -30.52 -18.44
CA THR A 2 -19.23 -29.08 -18.25
C THR A 2 -18.18 -28.38 -17.36
N THR A 3 -17.00 -28.99 -17.17
CA THR A 3 -15.91 -28.47 -16.32
C THR A 3 -14.74 -27.88 -17.11
N ILE A 4 -14.72 -27.98 -18.45
CA ILE A 4 -13.62 -27.48 -19.30
C ILE A 4 -13.79 -26.00 -19.68
N ARG A 5 -14.97 -25.41 -19.48
CA ARG A 5 -15.24 -23.99 -19.81
C ARG A 5 -14.70 -22.97 -18.80
N GLU A 6 -14.26 -23.41 -17.62
CA GLU A 6 -13.73 -22.52 -16.56
C GLU A 6 -12.19 -22.42 -16.53
N VAL A 7 -11.48 -23.18 -17.39
CA VAL A 7 -10.01 -23.08 -17.57
C VAL A 7 -9.62 -22.06 -18.65
N PHE A 8 -10.54 -21.76 -19.59
CA PHE A 8 -10.38 -20.71 -20.61
C PHE A 8 -10.13 -19.28 -20.11
N PRO A 9 -10.67 -18.78 -18.98
CA PRO A 9 -10.36 -17.44 -18.50
C PRO A 9 -8.91 -17.27 -18.04
N ILE A 10 -8.21 -18.35 -17.66
CA ILE A 10 -6.80 -18.30 -17.24
C ILE A 10 -5.88 -18.20 -18.46
N GLN A 11 -6.15 -18.98 -19.51
CA GLN A 11 -5.34 -18.97 -20.72
C GLN A 11 -5.46 -17.64 -21.48
N ARG A 12 -6.68 -17.09 -21.57
CA ARG A 12 -6.93 -15.77 -22.16
C ARG A 12 -6.32 -14.63 -21.33
N TYR A 13 -6.24 -14.82 -20.01
CA TYR A 13 -5.59 -13.90 -19.08
C TYR A 13 -4.06 -13.91 -19.22
N ILE A 14 -3.44 -15.09 -19.31
CA ILE A 14 -1.98 -15.24 -19.56
C ILE A 14 -1.60 -14.58 -20.89
N PHE A 15 -2.41 -14.78 -21.93
CA PHE A 15 -2.15 -14.20 -23.25
C PHE A 15 -2.30 -12.66 -23.26
N ASN A 16 -3.30 -12.12 -22.57
CA ASN A 16 -3.48 -10.67 -22.42
C ASN A 16 -2.35 -10.02 -21.60
N ILE A 17 -1.87 -10.68 -20.55
CA ILE A 17 -0.69 -10.22 -19.79
C ILE A 17 0.53 -10.19 -20.70
N LEU A 18 0.80 -11.25 -21.46
CA LEU A 18 1.95 -11.30 -22.38
C LEU A 18 1.92 -10.17 -23.41
N THR A 19 0.75 -9.87 -23.98
CA THR A 19 0.60 -8.78 -24.96
C THR A 19 0.68 -7.39 -24.33
N GLU A 20 0.23 -7.19 -23.09
CA GLU A 20 0.48 -5.95 -22.34
C GLU A 20 1.96 -5.77 -22.01
N ILE A 21 2.68 -6.85 -21.65
CA ILE A 21 4.12 -6.84 -21.41
C ILE A 21 4.88 -6.46 -22.68
N GLU A 22 4.54 -7.07 -23.81
CA GLU A 22 5.19 -6.83 -25.09
C GLU A 22 4.99 -5.38 -25.57
N ARG A 23 3.78 -4.83 -25.44
CA ARG A 23 3.51 -3.41 -25.71
C ARG A 23 4.24 -2.48 -24.74
N PHE A 24 4.37 -2.86 -23.47
CA PHE A 24 5.01 -2.05 -22.44
C PHE A 24 6.54 -2.01 -22.59
N CYS A 25 7.18 -3.13 -22.90
CA CYS A 25 8.62 -3.22 -23.12
C CYS A 25 9.08 -2.47 -24.38
N LEU A 26 8.22 -2.34 -25.40
CA LEU A 26 8.54 -1.67 -26.66
C LEU A 26 8.19 -0.17 -26.68
N TYR A 27 7.31 0.31 -25.80
CA TYR A 27 6.79 1.69 -25.82
C TYR A 27 7.05 2.49 -24.53
N PHE A 28 8.19 2.30 -23.86
CA PHE A 28 8.57 3.16 -22.75
C PHE A 28 9.63 4.19 -23.17
N PRO A 29 9.23 5.36 -23.72
CA PRO A 29 10.19 6.41 -23.99
C PRO A 29 10.54 7.06 -22.65
N SER A 30 11.83 7.06 -22.32
CA SER A 30 12.43 7.79 -21.19
C SER A 30 12.14 9.31 -21.22
N SER A 31 11.59 9.82 -22.33
CA SER A 31 11.09 11.19 -22.47
C SER A 31 9.81 11.47 -21.67
N SER A 32 8.98 10.46 -21.35
CA SER A 32 7.75 10.64 -20.56
C SER A 32 7.99 11.03 -19.10
N ILE A 33 9.15 10.67 -18.55
CA ILE A 33 9.58 11.00 -17.17
C ILE A 33 10.03 12.46 -17.07
N LYS A 34 10.37 13.10 -18.19
CA LYS A 34 10.88 14.48 -18.24
C LYS A 34 9.80 15.53 -18.53
N ASN A 35 8.56 15.13 -18.84
CA ASN A 35 7.52 16.08 -19.21
C ASN A 35 7.10 16.93 -17.99
N HIS A 36 7.47 18.22 -18.00
CA HIS A 36 7.28 19.11 -16.86
C HIS A 36 5.85 19.63 -16.71
N ASP A 37 5.04 19.54 -17.77
CA ASP A 37 3.64 19.98 -17.78
C ASP A 37 2.71 18.80 -18.05
N VAL A 38 2.29 18.13 -16.97
CA VAL A 38 1.20 17.14 -17.02
C VAL A 38 -0.11 17.89 -17.20
N THR A 39 -0.79 17.67 -18.33
CA THR A 39 -2.10 18.27 -18.60
C THR A 39 -3.21 17.55 -17.82
N ARG A 40 -4.40 18.16 -17.72
CA ARG A 40 -5.57 17.49 -17.12
C ARG A 40 -5.93 16.22 -17.88
N ASN A 41 -5.90 16.26 -19.20
CA ASN A 41 -6.20 15.13 -20.08
C ASN A 41 -5.19 13.98 -19.90
N ASP A 42 -3.90 14.28 -19.72
CA ASP A 42 -2.88 13.25 -19.48
C ASP A 42 -3.16 12.49 -18.18
N LEU A 43 -3.53 13.21 -17.11
CA LEU A 43 -3.87 12.56 -15.84
C LEU A 43 -5.19 11.80 -15.93
N LEU A 44 -6.23 12.35 -16.58
CA LEU A 44 -7.50 11.65 -16.79
C LEU A 44 -7.30 10.31 -17.49
N ASN A 45 -6.56 10.31 -18.61
CA ASN A 45 -6.24 9.10 -19.35
C ASN A 45 -5.47 8.10 -18.48
N ALA A 46 -4.51 8.56 -17.67
CA ALA A 46 -3.77 7.71 -16.76
C ALA A 46 -4.65 7.11 -15.64
N ILE A 47 -5.63 7.85 -15.13
CA ILE A 47 -6.60 7.35 -14.15
C ILE A 47 -7.51 6.28 -14.79
N ASP A 48 -7.99 6.51 -16.01
CA ASP A 48 -8.80 5.52 -16.74
C ASP A 48 -8.03 4.23 -17.02
N ASP A 49 -6.76 4.35 -17.43
CA ASP A 49 -5.88 3.20 -17.64
C ASP A 49 -5.62 2.45 -16.33
N LEU A 50 -5.43 3.17 -15.22
CA LEU A 50 -5.28 2.57 -13.89
C LEU A 50 -6.54 1.79 -13.49
N GLU A 51 -7.73 2.36 -13.66
CA GLU A 51 -9.00 1.69 -13.32
C GLU A 51 -9.21 0.42 -14.17
N ARG A 52 -8.83 0.46 -15.45
CA ARG A 52 -8.86 -0.73 -16.32
C ARG A 52 -7.89 -1.80 -15.84
N PHE A 53 -6.68 -1.40 -15.45
CA PHE A 53 -5.67 -2.30 -14.90
C PHE A 53 -6.11 -2.92 -13.56
N GLU A 54 -6.64 -2.11 -12.63
CA GLU A 54 -7.15 -2.58 -11.33
C GLU A 54 -8.22 -3.67 -11.52
N ARG A 55 -9.11 -3.46 -12.51
CA ARG A 55 -10.12 -4.45 -12.87
C ARG A 55 -9.53 -5.68 -13.53
N SER A 56 -8.64 -5.52 -14.52
CA SER A 56 -8.07 -6.65 -15.27
C SER A 56 -7.23 -7.56 -14.37
N ALA A 57 -6.46 -6.96 -13.45
CA ALA A 57 -5.68 -7.65 -12.43
C ALA A 57 -6.51 -8.13 -11.23
N ARG A 58 -7.84 -7.95 -11.26
CA ARG A 58 -8.79 -8.37 -10.21
C ARG A 58 -8.43 -7.82 -8.83
N ILE A 59 -7.87 -6.63 -8.77
CA ILE A 59 -7.40 -5.99 -7.54
C ILE A 59 -8.59 -5.41 -6.80
N PHE A 60 -9.30 -4.51 -7.49
CA PHE A 60 -10.44 -3.77 -6.97
C PHE A 60 -11.43 -3.51 -8.13
N ASP A 61 -12.73 -3.65 -7.88
CA ASP A 61 -13.78 -3.22 -8.82
C ASP A 61 -14.60 -2.12 -8.17
N ARG A 62 -14.59 -0.92 -8.76
CA ARG A 62 -15.36 0.23 -8.27
C ARG A 62 -16.88 0.05 -8.44
N ARG A 63 -17.34 -0.94 -9.23
CA ARG A 63 -18.76 -1.29 -9.34
C ARG A 63 -19.22 -2.01 -8.06
N LYS A 64 -19.77 -1.23 -7.13
CA LYS A 64 -20.25 -1.67 -5.82
C LYS A 64 -21.07 -2.97 -5.89
N GLY A 65 -20.70 -3.94 -5.07
CA GLY A 65 -21.51 -5.14 -4.84
C GLY A 65 -21.51 -6.17 -5.98
N CYS A 66 -20.49 -6.14 -6.85
CA CYS A 66 -20.33 -7.14 -7.91
C CYS A 66 -20.05 -8.53 -7.31
N LYS A 67 -21.10 -9.36 -7.16
CA LYS A 67 -21.01 -10.72 -6.60
C LYS A 67 -19.94 -11.58 -7.30
N HIS A 68 -19.77 -11.39 -8.60
CA HIS A 68 -18.77 -12.14 -9.38
C HIS A 68 -17.34 -11.77 -8.99
N PHE A 69 -17.05 -10.48 -8.81
CA PHE A 69 -15.74 -9.98 -8.38
C PHE A 69 -15.40 -10.44 -6.96
N GLN A 70 -16.39 -10.43 -6.06
CA GLN A 70 -16.24 -10.90 -4.68
C GLN A 70 -15.94 -12.40 -4.62
N LEU A 71 -16.65 -13.22 -5.42
CA LEU A 71 -16.40 -14.65 -5.51
C LEU A 71 -15.00 -14.94 -6.05
N GLN A 72 -14.59 -14.26 -7.14
CA GLN A 72 -13.23 -14.41 -7.69
C GLN A 72 -12.15 -14.03 -6.68
N SER A 73 -12.33 -12.89 -5.98
CA SER A 73 -11.40 -12.42 -4.95
C SER A 73 -11.31 -13.40 -3.77
N LEU A 74 -12.44 -14.01 -3.37
CA LEU A 74 -12.47 -15.05 -2.34
C LEU A 74 -11.73 -16.31 -2.79
N ILE A 75 -11.94 -16.76 -4.03
CA ILE A 75 -11.22 -17.91 -4.59
C ILE A 75 -9.71 -17.64 -4.59
N ILE A 76 -9.28 -16.46 -5.04
CA ILE A 76 -7.86 -16.04 -5.03
C ILE A 76 -7.30 -16.08 -3.60
N LEU A 77 -8.05 -15.57 -2.62
CA LEU A 77 -7.66 -15.59 -1.21
C LEU A 77 -7.52 -17.01 -0.67
N VAL A 78 -8.49 -17.89 -0.94
CA VAL A 78 -8.46 -19.30 -0.49
C VAL A 78 -7.27 -20.03 -1.09
N LEU A 79 -7.03 -19.89 -2.41
CA LEU A 79 -5.90 -20.52 -3.09
C LEU A 79 -4.55 -20.04 -2.52
N ASN A 80 -4.39 -18.74 -2.28
CA ASN A 80 -3.17 -18.21 -1.67
C ASN A 80 -3.01 -18.62 -0.20
N SER A 81 -4.11 -18.75 0.55
CA SER A 81 -4.07 -19.23 1.93
C SER A 81 -3.68 -20.70 2.02
N LEU A 82 -4.17 -21.53 1.09
CA LEU A 82 -3.74 -22.93 0.94
C LEU A 82 -2.25 -22.99 0.55
N GLN A 83 -1.81 -22.14 -0.36
CA GLN A 83 -0.40 -22.07 -0.75
C GLN A 83 0.51 -21.63 0.41
N ALA A 84 0.09 -20.63 1.19
CA ALA A 84 0.80 -20.23 2.39
C ALA A 84 0.89 -21.38 3.40
N SER A 85 -0.22 -22.08 3.64
CA SER A 85 -0.27 -23.23 4.54
C SER A 85 0.61 -24.38 4.04
N HIS A 86 0.68 -24.57 2.74
CA HIS A 86 1.57 -25.53 2.10
C HIS A 86 3.05 -25.20 2.37
N PHE A 87 3.48 -23.94 2.21
CA PHE A 87 4.84 -23.54 2.56
C PHE A 87 5.14 -23.66 4.07
N LEU A 88 4.16 -23.41 4.93
CA LEU A 88 4.28 -23.67 6.36
C LEU A 88 4.50 -25.18 6.63
N LEU A 89 3.72 -26.04 6.00
CA LEU A 89 3.89 -27.50 6.09
C LEU A 89 5.29 -27.94 5.63
N LEU A 90 5.77 -27.38 4.51
CA LEU A 90 7.13 -27.65 4.00
C LEU A 90 8.22 -27.19 4.98
N SER A 91 7.98 -26.10 5.72
CA SER A 91 8.93 -25.58 6.71
C SER A 91 9.07 -26.48 7.95
N ILE A 92 8.04 -27.24 8.29
CA ILE A 92 8.03 -28.11 9.48
C ILE A 92 8.26 -29.59 9.18
N THR A 93 7.94 -30.06 7.97
CA THR A 93 8.07 -31.48 7.61
C THR A 93 9.51 -31.86 7.26
N ASP A 94 9.97 -33.00 7.75
CA ASP A 94 11.25 -33.61 7.39
C ASP A 94 11.12 -34.83 6.46
N ASN A 95 9.89 -35.28 6.20
CA ASN A 95 9.64 -36.45 5.36
C ASN A 95 9.93 -36.14 3.88
N GLU A 96 10.96 -36.79 3.33
CA GLU A 96 11.46 -36.54 1.98
C GLU A 96 10.42 -36.83 0.89
N THR A 97 9.63 -37.88 1.08
CA THR A 97 8.56 -38.27 0.16
C THR A 97 7.49 -37.19 0.11
N ILE A 98 7.06 -36.69 1.27
CA ILE A 98 6.09 -35.59 1.35
C ILE A 98 6.66 -34.34 0.69
N ARG A 99 7.92 -33.97 0.95
CA ARG A 99 8.57 -32.79 0.33
C ARG A 99 8.60 -32.87 -1.19
N PHE A 100 8.95 -34.05 -1.72
CA PHE A 100 9.03 -34.26 -3.16
C PHE A 100 7.66 -34.11 -3.84
N TYR A 101 6.62 -34.76 -3.29
CA TYR A 101 5.27 -34.69 -3.87
C TYR A 101 4.58 -33.35 -3.66
N ALA A 102 4.86 -32.69 -2.53
CA ALA A 102 4.34 -31.37 -2.23
C ALA A 102 5.00 -30.28 -3.11
N GLY A 103 6.22 -30.53 -3.58
CA GLY A 103 6.92 -29.66 -4.51
C GLY A 103 7.79 -28.62 -3.83
N ASP A 104 8.63 -29.06 -2.89
CA ASP A 104 9.59 -28.20 -2.22
C ASP A 104 10.60 -27.62 -3.22
N ILE A 105 10.52 -26.31 -3.46
CA ILE A 105 11.38 -25.60 -4.41
C ILE A 105 12.81 -25.49 -3.86
N PHE A 106 12.98 -25.56 -2.54
CA PHE A 106 14.26 -25.43 -1.84
C PHE A 106 14.85 -26.78 -1.41
N VAL A 107 14.44 -27.89 -2.03
CA VAL A 107 14.80 -29.26 -1.63
C VAL A 107 16.32 -29.51 -1.51
N SER A 108 17.14 -28.80 -2.29
CA SER A 108 18.60 -28.92 -2.30
C SER A 108 19.33 -28.03 -1.28
N SER A 109 18.62 -27.09 -0.63
CA SER A 109 19.19 -26.14 0.32
C SER A 109 19.09 -26.69 1.74
N SER A 110 20.19 -26.62 2.49
CA SER A 110 20.21 -26.91 3.93
C SER A 110 19.32 -25.94 4.71
N GLU A 111 19.11 -24.73 4.19
CA GLU A 111 18.28 -23.67 4.77
C GLU A 111 16.80 -23.75 4.38
N ARG A 112 16.34 -24.82 3.72
CA ARG A 112 14.99 -24.95 3.15
C ARG A 112 13.86 -24.57 4.12
N LYS A 113 13.98 -24.91 5.41
CA LYS A 113 12.94 -24.65 6.41
C LYS A 113 12.71 -23.16 6.61
N VAL A 114 13.80 -22.41 6.70
CA VAL A 114 13.78 -20.94 6.85
C VAL A 114 13.23 -20.29 5.59
N LEU A 115 13.67 -20.75 4.41
CA LEU A 115 13.20 -20.23 3.12
C LEU A 115 11.69 -20.46 2.93
N ASN A 116 11.21 -21.68 3.18
CA ASN A 116 9.79 -22.02 3.11
C ASN A 116 8.96 -21.18 4.11
N TYR A 117 9.45 -20.99 5.33
CA TYR A 117 8.78 -20.12 6.31
C TYR A 117 8.68 -18.66 5.85
N ILE A 118 9.75 -18.12 5.25
CA ILE A 118 9.75 -16.73 4.77
C ILE A 118 8.81 -16.55 3.59
N VAL A 119 8.75 -17.52 2.67
CA VAL A 119 7.77 -17.49 1.58
C VAL A 119 6.34 -17.56 2.13
N HIS A 120 6.08 -18.39 3.15
CA HIS A 120 4.79 -18.42 3.85
C HIS A 120 4.39 -17.04 4.39
N VAL A 121 5.28 -16.37 5.12
CA VAL A 121 5.05 -15.02 5.65
C VAL A 121 4.83 -14.01 4.52
N GLY A 122 5.63 -14.12 3.46
CA GLY A 122 5.53 -13.30 2.25
C GLY A 122 4.18 -13.42 1.54
N ILE A 123 3.49 -14.56 1.66
CA ILE A 123 2.14 -14.76 1.10
C ILE A 123 1.05 -14.26 2.05
N ILE A 124 1.19 -14.48 3.37
CA ILE A 124 0.16 -14.10 4.34
C ILE A 124 -0.06 -12.58 4.40
N ILE A 125 1.00 -11.77 4.33
CA ILE A 125 0.87 -10.31 4.44
C ILE A 125 0.01 -9.74 3.28
N PRO A 126 0.27 -10.07 2.00
CA PRO A 126 -0.64 -9.75 0.90
C PRO A 126 -2.06 -10.32 1.05
N CYS A 127 -2.24 -11.50 1.66
CA CYS A 127 -3.57 -12.04 1.96
C CYS A 127 -4.37 -11.11 2.86
N MET A 128 -3.74 -10.50 3.86
CA MET A 128 -4.41 -9.53 4.74
C MET A 128 -4.91 -8.31 3.96
N VAL A 129 -4.13 -7.83 2.97
CA VAL A 129 -4.57 -6.77 2.06
C VAL A 129 -5.79 -7.22 1.25
N LYS A 130 -5.79 -8.45 0.75
CA LYS A 130 -6.92 -8.96 -0.02
C LYS A 130 -8.19 -9.09 0.83
N ILE A 131 -8.06 -9.54 2.08
CA ILE A 131 -9.18 -9.57 3.05
C ILE A 131 -9.74 -8.16 3.27
N PHE A 132 -8.85 -7.17 3.46
CA PHE A 132 -9.25 -5.77 3.59
C PHE A 132 -10.03 -5.29 2.36
N LEU A 133 -9.55 -5.57 1.13
CA LEU A 133 -10.23 -5.16 -0.10
C LEU A 133 -11.61 -5.80 -0.25
N ILE A 134 -11.74 -7.09 0.06
CA ILE A 134 -13.03 -7.81 0.02
C ILE A 134 -14.00 -7.21 1.05
N HIS A 135 -13.52 -6.94 2.26
CA HIS A 135 -14.32 -6.31 3.30
C HIS A 135 -14.76 -4.91 2.88
N HIS A 136 -13.84 -4.12 2.35
CA HIS A 136 -14.10 -2.76 1.89
C HIS A 136 -15.17 -2.71 0.78
N ASP A 137 -15.09 -3.60 -0.23
CA ASP A 137 -16.10 -3.69 -1.29
C ASP A 137 -17.48 -4.16 -0.77
N LYS A 138 -17.50 -5.11 0.17
CA LYS A 138 -18.76 -5.67 0.72
C LYS A 138 -19.62 -4.63 1.43
N PHE A 139 -19.02 -3.66 2.13
CA PHE A 139 -19.77 -2.81 3.05
C PHE A 139 -20.38 -1.54 2.44
N ALA A 140 -20.22 -1.26 1.14
CA ALA A 140 -20.92 -0.21 0.38
C ALA A 140 -21.02 1.22 1.00
N ARG A 141 -20.30 1.49 2.10
CA ARG A 141 -20.24 2.78 2.79
C ARG A 141 -19.51 3.81 1.93
N LYS A 142 -19.58 5.10 2.29
CA LYS A 142 -18.68 6.12 1.71
C LYS A 142 -17.24 5.63 1.88
N SER A 143 -16.55 5.36 0.77
CA SER A 143 -15.16 4.94 0.76
C SER A 143 -14.26 6.17 0.76
N PHE A 144 -13.06 6.07 1.34
CA PHE A 144 -12.04 7.10 1.13
C PHE A 144 -11.68 7.25 -0.36
N ILE A 145 -11.89 6.21 -1.19
CA ILE A 145 -11.60 6.23 -2.64
C ILE A 145 -12.48 7.24 -3.37
N ASN A 146 -13.67 7.54 -2.85
CA ASN A 146 -14.59 8.53 -3.43
C ASN A 146 -13.95 9.91 -3.58
N ILE A 147 -12.94 10.28 -2.77
CA ILE A 147 -12.23 11.55 -2.93
C ILE A 147 -11.47 11.63 -4.26
N PHE A 148 -11.00 10.48 -4.76
CA PHE A 148 -10.32 10.38 -6.04
C PHE A 148 -11.31 10.36 -7.20
N ASP A 149 -12.51 9.82 -6.99
CA ASP A 149 -13.63 9.95 -7.93
C ASP A 149 -14.05 11.42 -8.05
N GLU A 150 -14.25 12.13 -6.93
CA GLU A 150 -14.54 13.57 -6.91
C GLU A 150 -13.42 14.40 -7.56
N TYR A 151 -12.16 14.01 -7.37
CA TYR A 151 -11.04 14.64 -8.03
C TYR A 151 -11.05 14.38 -9.55
N LYS A 152 -11.35 13.15 -9.99
CA LYS A 152 -11.51 12.81 -11.41
C LYS A 152 -12.62 13.62 -12.06
N GLU A 153 -13.79 13.71 -11.44
CA GLU A 153 -14.91 14.54 -11.92
C GLU A 153 -14.49 16.01 -12.09
N SER A 154 -13.68 16.55 -11.17
CA SER A 154 -13.17 17.93 -11.28
C SER A 154 -12.21 18.14 -12.46
N LEU A 155 -11.54 17.08 -12.94
CA LEU A 155 -10.67 17.14 -14.11
C LEU A 155 -11.49 17.08 -15.41
N GLU A 156 -12.63 16.39 -15.41
CA GLU A 156 -13.52 16.26 -16.58
C GLU A 156 -14.27 17.57 -16.88
N GLU A 157 -14.64 18.33 -15.85
CA GLU A 157 -15.35 19.60 -16.02
C GLU A 157 -14.39 20.77 -16.33
N TYR A 158 -14.69 21.50 -17.40
CA TYR A 158 -13.94 22.70 -17.79
C TYR A 158 -14.08 23.79 -16.72
N ASN A 159 -12.95 24.31 -16.23
CA ASN A 159 -12.84 25.33 -15.18
C ASN A 159 -13.32 24.95 -13.77
N LYS A 160 -13.60 23.67 -13.48
CA LYS A 160 -13.80 23.22 -12.10
C LYS A 160 -12.44 23.03 -11.43
N GLU A 161 -12.28 23.61 -10.24
CA GLU A 161 -11.14 23.36 -9.36
C GLU A 161 -11.55 22.35 -8.29
N PHE A 162 -10.65 21.43 -7.96
CA PHE A 162 -10.88 20.55 -6.83
C PHE A 162 -10.79 21.34 -5.53
N ILE A 163 -11.87 21.28 -4.74
CA ILE A 163 -12.10 22.14 -3.56
C ILE A 163 -10.92 22.14 -2.56
N LEU A 164 -10.24 20.99 -2.40
CA LEU A 164 -9.15 20.82 -1.43
C LEU A 164 -7.75 21.19 -1.97
N LEU A 165 -7.59 21.35 -3.28
CA LEU A 165 -6.28 21.54 -3.95
C LEU A 165 -6.16 22.87 -4.71
N SER A 166 -7.04 23.82 -4.46
CA SER A 166 -7.12 25.15 -5.12
C SER A 166 -5.78 25.83 -5.43
N THR A 167 -4.78 25.76 -4.54
CA THR A 167 -3.48 26.41 -4.75
C THR A 167 -2.34 25.47 -5.15
N ASN A 168 -2.45 24.17 -4.89
CA ASN A 168 -1.40 23.17 -5.12
C ASN A 168 -1.78 22.07 -6.13
N GLU A 169 -2.85 22.27 -6.92
CA GLU A 169 -3.34 21.29 -7.90
C GLU A 169 -2.23 20.81 -8.86
N LYS A 170 -1.40 21.74 -9.38
CA LYS A 170 -0.33 21.40 -10.33
C LYS A 170 0.70 20.44 -9.72
N SER A 171 1.07 20.65 -8.45
CA SER A 171 2.02 19.80 -7.72
C SER A 171 1.43 18.40 -7.52
N PHE A 172 0.21 18.33 -6.99
CA PHE A 172 -0.46 17.06 -6.76
C PHE A 172 -0.71 16.29 -8.07
N ARG A 173 -1.15 16.96 -9.13
CA ARG A 173 -1.38 16.36 -10.46
C ARG A 173 -0.12 15.69 -11.00
N LYS A 174 1.04 16.36 -10.88
CA LYS A 174 2.33 15.80 -11.30
C LYS A 174 2.70 14.57 -10.47
N SER A 175 2.60 14.67 -9.14
CA SER A 175 2.89 13.55 -8.24
C SER A 175 1.97 12.36 -8.49
N TYR A 176 0.67 12.59 -8.69
CA TYR A 176 -0.31 11.54 -8.96
C TYR A 176 -0.02 10.84 -10.28
N TYR A 177 0.18 11.59 -11.36
CA TYR A 177 0.54 11.01 -12.67
C TYR A 177 1.80 10.14 -12.59
N PHE A 178 2.85 10.66 -11.95
CA PHE A 178 4.09 9.91 -11.76
C PHE A 178 3.88 8.63 -10.96
N LEU A 179 3.11 8.71 -9.88
CA LEU A 179 2.82 7.57 -9.02
C LEU A 179 2.05 6.47 -9.77
N ILE A 180 1.09 6.83 -10.64
CA ILE A 180 0.36 5.86 -11.48
C ILE A 180 1.34 5.12 -12.41
N LYS A 181 2.19 5.85 -13.13
CA LYS A 181 3.17 5.24 -14.05
C LYS A 181 4.15 4.34 -13.31
N LEU A 182 4.62 4.79 -12.14
CA LEU A 182 5.52 4.05 -11.29
C LEU A 182 4.88 2.75 -10.76
N TYR A 183 3.61 2.80 -10.36
CA TYR A 183 2.85 1.64 -9.90
C TYR A 183 2.71 0.57 -10.98
N ASN A 184 2.34 0.95 -12.21
CA ASN A 184 2.25 0.01 -13.33
C ASN A 184 3.60 -0.65 -13.64
N TYR A 185 4.68 0.13 -13.60
CA TYR A 185 6.03 -0.38 -13.80
C TYR A 185 6.47 -1.35 -12.69
N PHE A 186 6.23 -1.00 -11.41
CA PHE A 186 6.61 -1.87 -10.29
C PHE A 186 5.85 -3.19 -10.28
N ASN A 187 4.55 -3.19 -10.58
CA ASN A 187 3.78 -4.44 -10.68
C ASN A 187 4.40 -5.40 -11.70
N LEU A 188 4.78 -4.88 -12.87
CA LEU A 188 5.39 -5.69 -13.90
C LEU A 188 6.78 -6.20 -13.48
N MET A 189 7.62 -5.31 -12.94
CA MET A 189 8.97 -5.68 -12.52
C MET A 189 8.96 -6.75 -11.43
N VAL A 190 8.07 -6.64 -10.45
CA VAL A 190 7.95 -7.65 -9.39
C VAL A 190 7.53 -9.00 -9.97
N TYR A 191 6.63 -9.02 -10.95
CA TYR A 191 6.24 -10.26 -11.64
C TYR A 191 7.41 -10.91 -12.38
N ILE A 192 8.17 -10.15 -13.16
CA ILE A 192 9.31 -10.65 -13.93
C ILE A 192 10.39 -11.19 -12.99
N VAL A 193 10.78 -10.41 -11.97
CA VAL A 193 11.82 -10.80 -11.01
C VAL A 193 11.41 -12.06 -10.25
N PHE A 194 10.16 -12.14 -9.79
CA PHE A 194 9.66 -13.32 -9.08
C PHE A 194 9.64 -14.56 -9.97
N GLY A 195 9.21 -14.41 -11.24
CA GLY A 195 9.23 -15.48 -12.23
C GLY A 195 10.64 -15.99 -12.52
N LEU A 196 11.61 -15.09 -12.73
CA LEU A 196 13.02 -15.45 -12.96
C LEU A 196 13.65 -16.14 -11.73
N ALA A 197 13.32 -15.70 -10.52
CA ALA A 197 13.82 -16.32 -9.29
C ALA A 197 13.30 -17.76 -9.12
N HIS A 198 12.02 -18.00 -9.44
CA HIS A 198 11.44 -19.35 -9.31
C HIS A 198 11.89 -20.29 -10.45
N THR A 199 12.04 -19.80 -11.67
CA THR A 199 12.52 -20.64 -12.78
C THR A 199 13.99 -21.01 -12.59
N SER A 200 14.83 -20.07 -12.13
CA SER A 200 16.25 -20.37 -11.86
C SER A 200 16.43 -21.40 -10.75
N THR A 201 15.63 -21.33 -9.67
CA THR A 201 15.67 -22.35 -8.60
C THR A 201 15.25 -23.73 -9.08
N VAL A 202 14.22 -23.84 -9.93
CA VAL A 202 13.83 -25.12 -10.53
C VAL A 202 14.94 -25.70 -11.42
N VAL A 203 15.56 -24.87 -12.26
CA VAL A 203 16.66 -25.29 -13.16
C VAL A 203 17.88 -25.79 -12.38
N LEU A 204 18.20 -25.16 -11.25
CA LEU A 204 19.36 -25.54 -10.43
C LEU A 204 19.10 -26.79 -9.59
N ASN A 205 17.85 -27.03 -9.17
CA ASN A 205 17.55 -28.07 -8.17
C ASN A 205 17.05 -29.39 -8.75
N TYR A 206 16.61 -29.41 -10.01
CA TYR A 206 16.02 -30.61 -10.63
C TYR A 206 16.77 -31.00 -11.91
N SER A 207 17.62 -32.03 -11.81
CA SER A 207 18.46 -32.52 -12.92
C SER A 207 17.78 -33.55 -13.83
N SER A 208 16.73 -34.22 -13.37
CA SER A 208 16.01 -35.23 -14.16
C SER A 208 14.75 -34.67 -14.81
N LEU A 209 14.51 -35.08 -16.06
CA LEU A 209 13.50 -34.49 -16.94
C LEU A 209 12.06 -34.58 -16.39
N LYS A 210 11.69 -35.73 -15.81
CA LYS A 210 10.34 -35.96 -15.28
C LYS A 210 10.00 -35.04 -14.09
N PRO A 211 10.79 -34.98 -13.00
CA PRO A 211 10.51 -34.05 -11.91
C PRO A 211 10.70 -32.59 -12.34
N PHE A 212 11.64 -32.30 -13.24
CA PHE A 212 11.80 -30.94 -13.78
C PHE A 212 10.51 -30.42 -14.44
N ILE A 213 9.86 -31.21 -15.31
CA ILE A 213 8.61 -30.82 -15.97
C ILE A 213 7.49 -30.59 -14.94
N ILE A 214 7.36 -31.47 -13.95
CA ILE A 214 6.35 -31.35 -12.90
C ILE A 214 6.54 -30.04 -12.11
N GLN A 215 7.78 -29.71 -11.77
CA GLN A 215 8.11 -28.49 -11.03
C GLN A 215 7.92 -27.22 -11.85
N LEU A 216 8.17 -27.29 -13.16
CA LEU A 216 7.92 -26.15 -14.06
C LEU A 216 6.42 -25.85 -14.17
N ILE A 217 5.58 -26.88 -14.25
CA ILE A 217 4.11 -26.73 -14.20
C ILE A 217 3.67 -26.16 -12.86
N HIS A 218 4.20 -26.69 -11.75
CA HIS A 218 3.89 -26.18 -10.40
C HIS A 218 4.27 -24.69 -10.26
N THR A 219 5.46 -24.31 -10.74
CA THR A 219 5.96 -22.94 -10.72
C THR A 219 5.09 -21.99 -11.55
N ALA A 220 4.65 -22.42 -12.73
CA ALA A 220 3.76 -21.61 -13.57
C ALA A 220 2.41 -21.34 -12.87
N LEU A 221 1.84 -22.35 -12.20
CA LEU A 221 0.62 -22.19 -11.41
C LEU A 221 0.82 -21.26 -10.22
N LEU A 222 1.93 -21.42 -9.51
CA LEU A 222 2.30 -20.61 -8.35
C LEU A 222 2.45 -19.13 -8.74
N LEU A 223 3.15 -18.85 -9.84
CA LEU A 223 3.35 -17.52 -10.39
C LEU A 223 2.02 -16.82 -10.69
N ALA A 224 1.09 -17.52 -11.36
CA ALA A 224 -0.21 -16.97 -11.73
C ALA A 224 -1.09 -16.64 -10.51
N ILE A 225 -1.06 -17.49 -9.48
CA ILE A 225 -1.86 -17.29 -8.26
C ILE A 225 -1.27 -16.18 -7.38
N TYR A 226 0.06 -16.12 -7.27
CA TYR A 226 0.77 -15.17 -6.41
C TYR A 226 0.75 -13.75 -6.97
N TYR A 227 0.80 -13.60 -8.30
CA TYR A 227 0.71 -12.30 -8.96
C TYR A 227 -0.49 -11.47 -8.47
N LEU A 228 -1.68 -12.08 -8.42
CA LEU A 228 -2.93 -11.41 -8.07
C LEU A 228 -2.91 -10.82 -6.65
N ILE A 229 -2.22 -11.50 -5.72
CA ILE A 229 -2.16 -11.06 -4.32
C ILE A 229 -1.07 -10.02 -4.11
N ILE A 230 0.07 -10.15 -4.77
CA ILE A 230 1.11 -9.13 -4.76
C ILE A 230 0.59 -7.83 -5.37
N SER A 231 -0.09 -7.89 -6.52
CA SER A 231 -0.65 -6.68 -7.14
C SER A 231 -1.65 -5.98 -6.24
N SER A 232 -2.41 -6.74 -5.43
CA SER A 232 -3.28 -6.20 -4.40
C SER A 232 -2.50 -5.51 -3.27
N ALA A 233 -1.39 -6.08 -2.82
CA ALA A 233 -0.52 -5.48 -1.81
C ALA A 233 0.18 -4.21 -2.32
N LEU A 234 0.71 -4.24 -3.55
CA LEU A 234 1.31 -3.07 -4.20
C LEU A 234 0.28 -1.96 -4.40
N TRP A 235 -0.96 -2.31 -4.74
CA TRP A 235 -2.04 -1.34 -4.86
C TRP A 235 -2.31 -0.62 -3.54
N PHE A 236 -2.33 -1.37 -2.43
CA PHE A 236 -2.54 -0.79 -1.11
C PHE A 236 -1.42 0.20 -0.75
N LEU A 237 -0.16 -0.16 -0.99
CA LEU A 237 0.97 0.76 -0.80
C LEU A 237 0.87 2.01 -1.70
N PHE A 238 0.48 1.83 -2.96
CA PHE A 238 0.25 2.92 -3.91
C PHE A 238 -0.82 3.90 -3.39
N ILE A 239 -1.97 3.39 -2.96
CA ILE A 239 -3.05 4.21 -2.41
C ILE A 239 -2.65 4.91 -1.12
N MET A 240 -1.91 4.23 -0.24
CA MET A 240 -1.39 4.82 1.00
C MET A 240 -0.52 6.06 0.73
N ILE A 241 0.40 5.96 -0.24
CA ILE A 241 1.25 7.07 -0.65
C ILE A 241 0.40 8.18 -1.27
N LEU A 242 -0.55 7.83 -2.13
CA LEU A 242 -1.42 8.80 -2.81
C LEU A 242 -2.27 9.61 -1.82
N VAL A 243 -2.86 8.95 -0.82
CA VAL A 243 -3.64 9.61 0.24
C VAL A 243 -2.74 10.54 1.06
N ALA A 244 -1.52 10.11 1.41
CA ALA A 244 -0.59 10.95 2.15
C ALA A 244 -0.18 12.21 1.36
N LEU A 245 0.08 12.07 0.05
CA LEU A 245 0.37 13.19 -0.85
C LEU A 245 -0.83 14.13 -0.98
N LEU A 246 -2.04 13.60 -1.13
CA LEU A 246 -3.27 14.40 -1.20
C LEU A 246 -3.46 15.20 0.09
N ALA A 247 -3.33 14.55 1.24
CA ALA A 247 -3.46 15.20 2.55
C ALA A 247 -2.42 16.30 2.72
N CYS A 248 -1.14 16.04 2.43
CA CYS A 248 -0.07 17.04 2.55
C CYS A 248 -0.33 18.26 1.65
N ASN A 249 -0.63 18.05 0.36
CA ASN A 249 -0.88 19.15 -0.57
C ASN A 249 -2.15 19.94 -0.19
N SER A 250 -3.19 19.26 0.30
CA SER A 250 -4.42 19.91 0.76
C SER A 250 -4.18 20.75 2.01
N ILE A 251 -3.39 20.25 2.97
CA ILE A 251 -3.02 21.00 4.18
C ILE A 251 -2.17 22.23 3.81
N ASP A 252 -1.23 22.08 2.88
CA ASP A 252 -0.43 23.21 2.39
C ASP A 252 -1.31 24.24 1.70
N SER A 253 -2.27 23.81 0.88
CA SER A 253 -3.23 24.71 0.23
C SER A 253 -4.06 25.49 1.24
N LEU A 254 -4.59 24.81 2.25
CA LEU A 254 -5.31 25.45 3.36
C LEU A 254 -4.42 26.39 4.17
N THR A 255 -3.15 26.04 4.39
CA THR A 255 -2.22 26.91 5.12
C THR A 255 -1.99 28.22 4.37
N ILE A 256 -1.84 28.17 3.05
CA ILE A 256 -1.71 29.36 2.20
C ILE A 256 -3.02 30.18 2.21
N GLU A 257 -4.18 29.53 2.09
CA GLU A 257 -5.48 30.21 2.18
C GLU A 257 -5.69 30.89 3.54
N CYS A 258 -5.29 30.23 4.63
CA CYS A 258 -5.31 30.78 5.98
C CYS A 258 -4.44 32.04 6.09
N GLY A 259 -3.26 32.05 5.46
CA GLY A 259 -2.40 33.22 5.40
C GLY A 259 -3.05 34.41 4.68
N LYS A 260 -3.83 34.16 3.63
CA LYS A 260 -4.57 35.21 2.90
C LYS A 260 -5.73 35.77 3.73
N LEU A 261 -6.38 34.96 4.58
CA LEU A 261 -7.43 35.41 5.49
C LEU A 261 -6.93 36.43 6.53
N ASN A 262 -5.65 36.41 6.88
CA ASN A 262 -5.04 37.40 7.77
C ASN A 262 -4.72 38.74 7.08
N SER A 263 -4.85 38.83 5.75
CA SER A 263 -4.62 40.07 5.02
C SER A 263 -5.92 40.89 4.93
N ILE A 264 -5.85 42.15 5.41
CA ILE A 264 -6.98 43.10 5.45
C ILE A 264 -7.63 43.26 4.05
N ASN A 265 -6.85 43.14 2.97
CA ASN A 265 -7.29 43.36 1.60
C ASN A 265 -8.02 42.16 0.96
N HIS A 266 -8.00 40.96 1.57
CA HIS A 266 -8.60 39.74 1.00
C HIS A 266 -9.64 39.09 1.92
N TYR A 267 -9.90 39.68 3.09
CA TYR A 267 -10.88 39.16 4.02
C TYR A 267 -12.31 39.40 3.52
N ASN A 268 -13.05 38.30 3.34
CA ASN A 268 -14.50 38.30 3.12
C ASN A 268 -15.13 37.15 3.92
N TRP A 269 -16.29 37.40 4.52
CA TRP A 269 -17.12 36.46 5.27
C TRP A 269 -17.34 35.13 4.54
N THR A 270 -17.65 35.20 3.25
CA THR A 270 -17.88 34.02 2.41
C THR A 270 -16.61 33.21 2.22
N ASN A 271 -15.45 33.86 2.06
CA ASN A 271 -14.15 33.21 1.92
C ASN A 271 -13.76 32.49 3.23
N ALA A 272 -13.99 33.12 4.38
CA ALA A 272 -13.71 32.51 5.68
C ALA A 272 -14.61 31.29 5.96
N LEU A 273 -15.91 31.37 5.66
CA LEU A 273 -16.82 30.24 5.78
C LEU A 273 -16.44 29.08 4.85
N THR A 274 -16.06 29.40 3.61
CA THR A 274 -15.60 28.41 2.63
C THR A 274 -14.33 27.71 3.11
N PHE A 275 -13.37 28.46 3.67
CA PHE A 275 -12.15 27.90 4.27
C PHE A 275 -12.45 26.89 5.39
N TYR A 276 -13.30 27.25 6.35
CA TYR A 276 -13.67 26.32 7.43
C TYR A 276 -14.49 25.12 6.95
N TYR A 277 -15.26 25.25 5.87
CA TYR A 277 -15.90 24.12 5.21
C TYR A 277 -14.85 23.15 4.64
N LYS A 278 -13.84 23.65 3.92
CA LYS A 278 -12.76 22.83 3.35
C LYS A 278 -11.97 22.08 4.42
N ILE A 279 -11.67 22.71 5.56
CA ILE A 279 -10.99 22.06 6.69
C ILE A 279 -11.84 20.89 7.23
N ASN A 280 -13.13 21.11 7.45
CA ASN A 280 -14.02 20.06 7.94
C ASN A 280 -14.15 18.91 6.95
N LEU A 281 -14.19 19.21 5.66
CA LEU A 281 -14.17 18.21 4.60
C LEU A 281 -12.89 17.36 4.69
N LEU A 282 -11.71 18.00 4.73
CA LEU A 282 -10.42 17.31 4.87
C LEU A 282 -10.38 16.42 6.13
N ASN A 283 -10.83 16.93 7.27
CA ASN A 283 -10.87 16.15 8.52
C ASN A 283 -11.75 14.93 8.40
N ASN A 284 -12.96 15.08 7.84
CA ASN A 284 -13.88 13.96 7.62
C ASN A 284 -13.25 12.88 6.72
N TRP A 285 -12.51 13.29 5.70
CA TRP A 285 -11.81 12.36 4.81
C TRP A 285 -10.68 11.62 5.49
N ILE A 286 -9.84 12.32 6.25
CA ILE A 286 -8.73 11.70 7.00
C ILE A 286 -9.29 10.74 8.07
N ASP A 287 -10.37 11.12 8.76
CA ASP A 287 -11.06 10.27 9.72
C ASP A 287 -11.64 9.01 9.04
N CYS A 288 -12.28 9.17 7.89
CA CYS A 288 -12.84 8.09 7.08
C CYS A 288 -11.74 7.11 6.64
N PHE A 289 -10.62 7.64 6.16
CA PHE A 289 -9.46 6.85 5.78
C PHE A 289 -8.90 6.05 6.95
N ASN A 290 -8.56 6.71 8.06
CA ASN A 290 -8.02 6.05 9.25
C ASN A 290 -8.97 4.95 9.76
N ALA A 291 -10.28 5.22 9.80
CA ALA A 291 -11.27 4.23 10.24
C ALA A 291 -11.32 3.00 9.32
N GLN A 292 -11.14 3.18 8.01
CA GLN A 292 -11.17 2.07 7.05
C GLN A 292 -9.88 1.25 7.07
N VAL A 293 -8.71 1.91 7.16
CA VAL A 293 -7.41 1.21 7.19
C VAL A 293 -6.99 0.72 8.58
N ALA A 294 -7.72 1.09 9.64
CA ALA A 294 -7.39 0.79 11.04
C ALA A 294 -6.93 -0.66 11.27
N THR A 295 -7.74 -1.63 10.85
CA THR A 295 -7.50 -3.06 11.12
C THR A 295 -6.28 -3.58 10.38
N ILE A 296 -6.12 -3.21 9.10
CA ILE A 296 -4.95 -3.65 8.33
C ILE A 296 -3.68 -2.99 8.82
N PHE A 297 -3.75 -1.74 9.26
CA PHE A 297 -2.62 -1.03 9.87
C PHE A 297 -2.20 -1.68 11.17
N MET A 298 -3.14 -2.01 12.06
CA MET A 298 -2.81 -2.77 13.27
C MET A 298 -2.13 -4.11 12.95
N ALA A 299 -2.67 -4.86 11.99
CA ALA A 299 -2.09 -6.14 11.60
C ALA A 299 -0.66 -5.97 11.07
N VAL A 300 -0.43 -5.02 10.15
CA VAL A 300 0.91 -4.76 9.59
C VAL A 300 1.88 -4.29 10.66
N TYR A 301 1.49 -3.38 11.55
CA TYR A 301 2.34 -2.85 12.63
C TYR A 301 2.67 -3.88 13.72
N ILE A 302 1.97 -5.01 13.78
CA ILE A 302 2.32 -6.13 14.67
C ILE A 302 3.16 -7.18 13.92
N TYR A 303 2.66 -7.62 12.76
CA TYR A 303 3.27 -8.72 12.01
C TYR A 303 4.60 -8.33 11.36
N ALA A 304 4.68 -7.16 10.74
CA ALA A 304 5.87 -6.78 9.97
C ALA A 304 7.10 -6.56 10.88
N PRO A 305 7.03 -5.85 12.02
CA PRO A 305 8.16 -5.72 12.94
C PRO A 305 8.63 -7.06 13.50
N PHE A 306 7.71 -7.92 13.95
CA PHE A 306 8.05 -9.25 14.47
C PHE A 306 8.85 -10.07 13.46
N HIS A 307 8.36 -10.15 12.21
CA HIS A 307 9.04 -10.92 11.17
C HIS A 307 10.34 -10.25 10.70
N ASN A 308 10.40 -8.92 10.72
CA ASN A 308 11.63 -8.20 10.43
C ASN A 308 12.74 -8.58 11.42
N ILE A 309 12.43 -8.55 12.71
CA ILE A 309 13.37 -8.87 13.78
C ILE A 309 13.75 -10.35 13.73
N LEU A 310 12.79 -11.24 13.46
CA LEU A 310 13.07 -12.66 13.28
C LEU A 310 14.07 -12.89 12.14
N ILE A 311 13.86 -12.29 10.97
CA ILE A 311 14.79 -12.40 9.84
C ILE A 311 16.15 -11.80 10.20
N PHE A 312 16.17 -10.64 10.87
CA PHE A 312 17.41 -9.99 11.30
C PHE A 312 18.18 -10.86 12.29
N PHE A 313 17.49 -11.48 13.24
CA PHE A 313 18.03 -12.43 14.18
C PHE A 313 18.64 -13.65 13.49
N TYR A 314 17.94 -14.22 12.50
CA TYR A 314 18.48 -15.31 11.72
C TYR A 314 19.77 -14.91 10.99
N LEU A 315 19.79 -13.70 10.40
CA LEU A 315 20.95 -13.15 9.71
C LEU A 315 22.17 -12.93 10.62
N THR A 316 21.97 -12.58 11.89
CA THR A 316 23.08 -12.27 12.81
C THR A 316 23.56 -13.48 13.61
N GLN A 317 22.68 -14.43 13.94
CA GLN A 317 23.03 -15.57 14.80
C GLN A 317 23.45 -16.83 14.05
N PHE A 318 23.06 -16.99 12.78
CA PHE A 318 23.35 -18.20 12.01
C PHE A 318 24.26 -17.89 10.82
N THR A 319 25.22 -18.80 10.58
CA THR A 319 26.04 -18.78 9.37
C THR A 319 25.31 -19.49 8.24
N PHE A 320 25.07 -18.78 7.15
CA PHE A 320 24.51 -19.35 5.92
C PHE A 320 25.61 -19.54 4.88
N ASP A 321 25.79 -20.75 4.37
CA ASP A 321 26.81 -21.02 3.35
C ASP A 321 26.36 -20.54 1.97
N ASN A 322 25.05 -20.51 1.73
CA ASN A 322 24.47 -20.06 0.48
C ASN A 322 24.32 -18.52 0.40
N LEU A 323 25.09 -17.89 -0.50
CA LEU A 323 25.02 -16.45 -0.75
C LEU A 323 23.62 -15.99 -1.21
N GLY A 324 22.93 -16.79 -2.02
CA GLY A 324 21.58 -16.48 -2.49
C GLY A 324 20.57 -16.38 -1.36
N VAL A 325 20.68 -17.27 -0.36
CA VAL A 325 19.86 -17.24 0.85
C VAL A 325 20.13 -15.96 1.64
N LYS A 326 21.40 -15.61 1.88
CA LYS A 326 21.78 -14.35 2.55
C LYS A 326 21.18 -13.13 1.84
N ILE A 327 21.32 -13.06 0.52
CA ILE A 327 20.78 -11.93 -0.27
C ILE A 327 19.25 -11.84 -0.15
N LEU A 328 18.54 -12.97 -0.22
CA LEU A 328 17.08 -13.02 -0.09
C LEU A 328 16.62 -12.55 1.29
N LEU A 329 17.28 -13.02 2.34
CA LEU A 329 16.99 -12.63 3.73
C LEU A 329 17.23 -11.13 3.94
N ILE A 330 18.38 -10.61 3.50
CA ILE A 330 18.73 -9.19 3.60
C ILE A 330 17.71 -8.35 2.82
N SER A 331 17.39 -8.74 1.59
CA SER A 331 16.43 -8.02 0.75
C SER A 331 15.03 -8.00 1.36
N SER A 332 14.59 -9.13 1.92
CA SER A 332 13.30 -9.24 2.60
C SER A 332 13.25 -8.37 3.86
N ASN A 333 14.34 -8.36 4.64
CA ASN A 333 14.46 -7.51 5.81
C ASN A 333 14.40 -6.02 5.44
N ILE A 334 15.19 -5.58 4.45
CA ILE A 334 15.21 -4.20 3.97
C ILE A 334 13.83 -3.80 3.43
N LEU A 335 13.16 -4.66 2.67
CA LEU A 335 11.84 -4.36 2.12
C LEU A 335 10.82 -4.07 3.23
N ILE A 336 10.80 -4.90 4.28
CA ILE A 336 9.92 -4.69 5.43
C ILE A 336 10.25 -3.37 6.14
N LEU A 337 11.54 -3.05 6.34
CA LEU A 337 11.96 -1.78 6.93
C LEU A 337 11.50 -0.60 6.09
N ILE A 338 11.67 -0.64 4.76
CA ILE A 338 11.23 0.42 3.85
C ILE A 338 9.72 0.65 4.03
N VAL A 339 8.90 -0.40 4.03
CA VAL A 339 7.45 -0.27 4.20
C VAL A 339 7.09 0.34 5.55
N LEU A 340 7.72 -0.11 6.64
CA LEU A 340 7.45 0.41 7.99
C LEU A 340 7.89 1.86 8.15
N TYR A 341 9.14 2.21 7.79
CA TYR A 341 9.67 3.55 7.97
C TYR A 341 9.06 4.55 6.99
N ALA A 342 8.78 4.16 5.74
CA ALA A 342 8.08 5.05 4.80
C ALA A 342 6.65 5.36 5.28
N SER A 343 5.94 4.36 5.81
CA SER A 343 4.58 4.57 6.36
C SER A 343 4.61 5.51 7.56
N ASN A 344 5.56 5.32 8.48
CA ASN A 344 5.74 6.20 9.64
C ASN A 344 6.15 7.63 9.23
N TYR A 345 7.05 7.76 8.26
CA TYR A 345 7.48 9.05 7.72
C TYR A 345 6.30 9.82 7.11
N LEU A 346 5.53 9.17 6.24
CA LEU A 346 4.35 9.78 5.61
C LEU A 346 3.30 10.18 6.65
N GLY A 347 3.00 9.30 7.61
CA GLY A 347 2.06 9.59 8.69
C GLY A 347 2.50 10.79 9.53
N THR A 348 3.79 10.85 9.87
CA THR A 348 4.36 11.96 10.64
C THR A 348 4.36 13.27 9.85
N LEU A 349 4.64 13.23 8.54
CA LEU A 349 4.62 14.40 7.67
C LEU A 349 3.23 15.04 7.62
N ILE A 350 2.18 14.24 7.48
CA ILE A 350 0.78 14.72 7.54
C ILE A 350 0.54 15.40 8.89
N GLY A 351 0.98 14.77 9.98
CA GLY A 351 0.82 15.29 11.33
C GLY A 351 1.54 16.61 11.59
N GLN A 352 2.77 16.75 11.10
CA GLN A 352 3.55 18.00 11.20
C GLN A 352 2.86 19.13 10.43
N LYS A 353 2.43 18.87 9.20
CA LYS A 353 1.67 19.87 8.40
C LYS A 353 0.34 20.20 9.07
N GLY A 354 -0.38 19.22 9.60
CA GLY A 354 -1.62 19.41 10.35
C GLY A 354 -1.43 20.31 11.57
N SER A 355 -0.31 20.15 12.29
CA SER A 355 0.06 21.03 13.42
C SER A 355 0.34 22.47 12.98
N LEU A 356 0.99 22.67 11.83
CA LEU A 356 1.23 24.00 11.27
C LEU A 356 -0.09 24.68 10.88
N LEU A 357 -1.00 23.95 10.24
CA LEU A 357 -2.33 24.45 9.92
C LEU A 357 -3.12 24.84 11.17
N HIS A 358 -3.10 23.99 12.22
CA HIS A 358 -3.72 24.29 13.51
C HIS A 358 -3.19 25.60 14.11
N LEU A 359 -1.86 25.77 14.15
CA LEU A 359 -1.24 26.99 14.65
C LEU A 359 -1.62 28.23 13.83
N SER A 360 -1.68 28.09 12.50
CA SER A 360 -2.12 29.16 11.60
C SER A 360 -3.55 29.58 11.90
N ILE A 361 -4.48 28.63 12.07
CA ILE A 361 -5.90 28.88 12.41
C ILE A 361 -6.03 29.56 13.77
N TYR A 362 -5.29 29.07 14.77
CA TYR A 362 -5.30 29.65 16.12
C TYR A 362 -4.92 31.13 16.12
N ARG A 363 -3.92 31.50 15.30
CA ARG A 363 -3.42 32.87 15.15
C ARG A 363 -4.31 33.80 14.33
N VAL A 364 -5.33 33.29 13.62
CA VAL A 364 -6.22 34.14 12.81
C VAL A 364 -7.03 35.05 13.72
N SER A 365 -6.81 36.36 13.60
CA SER A 365 -7.57 37.40 14.29
C SER A 365 -8.91 37.64 13.59
N VAL A 366 -9.83 36.66 13.66
CA VAL A 366 -11.23 36.82 13.20
C VAL A 366 -12.06 37.62 14.22
N ASP A 367 -11.56 37.73 15.45
CA ASP A 367 -12.36 38.06 16.64
C ASP A 367 -12.23 39.52 17.11
N THR A 368 -11.52 40.39 16.38
CA THR A 368 -11.24 41.77 16.83
C THR A 368 -11.62 42.83 15.81
N GLY A 369 -12.61 43.68 16.13
CA GLY A 369 -12.92 44.93 15.42
C GLY A 369 -14.19 44.90 14.54
N GLY A 370 -14.35 45.92 13.69
CA GLY A 370 -15.54 46.14 12.83
C GLY A 370 -15.81 45.08 11.74
N PHE A 371 -14.97 44.05 11.66
CA PHE A 371 -15.09 42.91 10.74
C PHE A 371 -15.40 41.61 11.49
N TYR A 372 -16.17 41.66 12.59
CA TYR A 372 -16.57 40.50 13.41
C TYR A 372 -17.88 39.82 12.95
N ASN A 373 -17.91 38.47 12.95
CA ASN A 373 -19.11 37.63 12.80
C ASN A 373 -19.02 36.63 13.92
N LEU A 374 -20.17 36.47 14.55
CA LEU A 374 -20.43 35.31 15.36
C LEU A 374 -20.34 33.99 14.58
N LYS A 375 -20.89 33.91 13.35
CA LYS A 375 -20.92 32.64 12.58
C LYS A 375 -19.53 32.11 12.24
N VAL A 376 -18.61 32.99 11.84
CA VAL A 376 -17.24 32.60 11.51
C VAL A 376 -16.44 32.28 12.77
N ALA A 377 -16.60 33.07 13.84
CA ALA A 377 -15.99 32.79 15.15
C ALA A 377 -16.42 31.42 15.70
N LEU A 378 -17.71 31.09 15.64
CA LEU A 378 -18.22 29.77 16.03
C LEU A 378 -17.64 28.64 15.16
N LYS A 379 -17.46 28.87 13.86
CA LYS A 379 -16.84 27.88 12.96
C LYS A 379 -15.34 27.68 13.26
N LYS A 380 -14.63 28.75 13.59
CA LYS A 380 -13.24 28.70 14.06
C LYS A 380 -13.14 27.87 15.34
N LEU A 381 -13.96 28.18 16.35
CA LEU A 381 -14.02 27.44 17.61
C LEU A 381 -14.31 25.95 17.40
N GLN A 382 -15.35 25.63 16.61
CA GLN A 382 -15.70 24.25 16.27
C GLN A 382 -14.52 23.49 15.63
N VAL A 383 -13.74 24.15 14.77
CA VAL A 383 -12.57 23.55 14.14
C VAL A 383 -11.46 23.33 15.17
N LEU A 384 -11.16 24.33 16.01
CA LEU A 384 -10.13 24.22 17.05
C LEU A 384 -10.46 23.11 18.06
N GLU A 385 -11.69 23.04 18.55
CA GLU A 385 -12.17 21.95 19.42
C GLU A 385 -11.98 20.58 18.76
N ARG A 386 -12.25 20.47 17.46
CA ARG A 386 -12.04 19.23 16.72
C ARG A 386 -10.56 18.85 16.62
N PHE A 387 -9.67 19.80 16.34
CA PHE A 387 -8.22 19.56 16.31
C PHE A 387 -7.68 19.12 17.67
N GLU A 388 -8.22 19.67 18.76
CA GLU A 388 -7.87 19.31 20.13
C GLU A 388 -8.37 17.90 20.47
N ALA A 389 -9.62 17.57 20.12
CA ALA A 389 -10.20 16.25 20.34
C ALA A 389 -9.52 15.15 19.52
N ARG A 390 -9.16 15.45 18.26
CA ARG A 390 -8.46 14.51 17.38
C ARG A 390 -7.56 15.26 16.40
N LYS A 391 -6.24 15.08 16.59
CA LYS A 391 -5.22 15.68 15.71
C LYS A 391 -5.36 15.17 14.28
N ILE A 392 -5.20 16.06 13.29
CA ILE A 392 -5.07 15.65 11.89
C ILE A 392 -3.80 14.83 11.73
N GLY A 393 -3.92 13.60 11.25
CA GLY A 393 -2.77 12.75 10.95
C GLY A 393 -3.18 11.31 10.66
N ALA A 394 -2.16 10.46 10.48
CA ALA A 394 -2.36 9.02 10.36
C ALA A 394 -2.39 8.37 11.75
N TYR A 395 -3.20 7.32 11.89
CA TYR A 395 -3.31 6.54 13.12
C TYR A 395 -3.09 5.06 12.83
N ILE A 396 -2.39 4.37 13.75
CA ILE A 396 -2.34 2.91 13.75
C ILE A 396 -3.59 2.41 14.48
N GLY A 397 -4.41 1.62 13.78
CA GLY A 397 -5.76 1.34 14.28
C GLY A 397 -6.59 2.61 14.28
N ASN A 398 -7.12 2.99 15.45
CA ASN A 398 -7.82 4.26 15.67
C ASN A 398 -7.25 5.09 16.82
N TYR A 399 -6.15 4.63 17.44
CA TYR A 399 -5.74 5.09 18.77
C TYR A 399 -4.35 5.71 18.77
N ILE A 400 -3.40 5.10 18.06
CA ILE A 400 -1.99 5.48 18.14
C ILE A 400 -1.69 6.48 17.03
N TYR A 401 -1.58 7.76 17.39
CA TYR A 401 -1.26 8.85 16.46
C TYR A 401 0.19 8.77 15.98
N VAL A 402 0.41 8.56 14.69
CA VAL A 402 1.76 8.38 14.10
C VAL A 402 2.55 9.69 14.14
N ASN A 403 3.66 9.68 14.88
CA ASN A 403 4.60 10.78 14.98
C ASN A 403 6.05 10.26 15.12
N ASN A 404 7.01 11.18 15.17
CA ASN A 404 8.43 10.84 15.38
C ASN A 404 8.66 10.00 16.63
N ASN A 405 7.90 10.24 17.71
CA ASN A 405 8.04 9.47 18.95
C ASN A 405 7.62 8.02 18.75
N ASN A 406 6.56 7.75 17.99
CA ASN A 406 6.16 6.38 17.68
C ASN A 406 7.20 5.65 16.83
N THR A 407 7.83 6.35 15.88
CA THR A 407 8.93 5.76 15.11
C THR A 407 10.07 5.36 16.05
N LEU A 408 10.46 6.23 16.99
CA LEU A 408 11.47 5.93 18.00
C LEU A 408 11.06 4.76 18.90
N ILE A 409 9.83 4.76 19.42
CA ILE A 409 9.30 3.67 20.25
C ILE A 409 9.31 2.36 19.47
N LEU A 410 8.84 2.35 18.21
CA LEU A 410 8.88 1.17 17.35
C LEU A 410 10.31 0.64 17.19
N THR A 411 11.27 1.52 16.92
CA THR A 411 12.69 1.12 16.81
C THR A 411 13.22 0.53 18.12
N LEU A 412 12.88 1.12 19.27
CA LEU A 412 13.31 0.64 20.59
C LEU A 412 12.66 -0.70 20.95
N GLU A 413 11.36 -0.87 20.69
CA GLU A 413 10.66 -2.14 20.88
C GLU A 413 11.25 -3.24 19.99
N CYS A 414 11.59 -2.91 18.74
CA CYS A 414 12.26 -3.83 17.84
C CYS A 414 13.64 -4.26 18.37
N ALA A 415 14.42 -3.30 18.89
CA ALA A 415 15.72 -3.59 19.51
C ALA A 415 15.56 -4.45 20.77
N SER A 416 14.61 -4.14 21.65
CA SER A 416 14.30 -4.92 22.84
C SER A 416 13.93 -6.37 22.51
N LEU A 417 13.07 -6.58 21.51
CA LEU A 417 12.68 -7.92 21.09
C LEU A 417 13.84 -8.69 20.45
N TYR A 418 14.72 -8.02 19.69
CA TYR A 418 15.96 -8.63 19.20
C TYR A 418 16.86 -9.10 20.36
N PHE A 419 17.09 -8.24 21.34
CA PHE A 419 17.88 -8.60 22.52
C PHE A 419 17.26 -9.74 23.33
N LEU A 420 15.92 -9.80 23.41
CA LEU A 420 15.21 -10.91 24.04
C LEU A 420 15.48 -12.25 23.31
N PHE A 421 15.48 -12.27 21.98
CA PHE A 421 15.84 -13.48 21.23
C PHE A 421 17.29 -13.90 21.46
N CYS A 422 18.23 -12.95 21.45
CA CYS A 422 19.64 -13.22 21.72
C CYS A 422 19.86 -13.77 23.15
N ALA A 423 19.21 -13.18 24.16
CA ALA A 423 19.32 -13.63 25.54
C ALA A 423 18.79 -15.06 25.74
N ASN A 424 17.70 -15.42 25.06
CA ASN A 424 17.09 -16.76 25.19
C ASN A 424 17.91 -17.86 24.51
N ILE A 425 18.64 -17.59 23.42
CA ILE A 425 19.57 -18.58 22.85
C ILE A 425 20.79 -18.78 23.74
N ASN A 426 21.39 -17.70 24.24
CA ASN A 426 22.58 -17.80 25.09
C ASN A 426 22.34 -18.61 26.37
N ARG A 427 21.09 -18.70 26.84
CA ARG A 427 20.69 -19.52 27.99
C ARG A 427 20.53 -21.02 27.67
N ASN A 428 20.39 -21.37 26.40
CA ASN A 428 20.28 -22.76 25.93
C ASN A 428 21.60 -23.31 25.37
N THR A 429 22.62 -22.46 25.20
CA THR A 429 23.98 -22.84 24.76
C THR A 429 25.03 -22.81 25.88
N LEU A 430 24.70 -22.22 27.04
CA LEU A 430 25.37 -22.40 28.34
C LEU A 430 24.69 -23.54 29.11
#